data_AF-A0A093I2J3-F1
#
_entry.id   AF-A0A093I2J3-F1
#
_cell.length_a   1.000
_cell.length_b   1.000
_cell.length_c   1.000
_cell.angle_alpha   90.00
_cell.angle_beta   90.00
_cell.angle_gamma   90.00
#
_symmetry.space_group_name_H-M   'P 1'
#
loop_
_entity.id
_entity.type
_entity.pdbx_description
1 polymer ?
#
loop_
_entity_poly.entity_id
_entity_poly.type
_entity_poly.pdbx_seq_one_letter_code
_entity_poly.pdbx_strand_id
1 'polypeptide(L)'
;SRAPAISVNAESCIPAGLRLGPVPGIFKLGKYLSDRREPGPKKKVFSYAVPPVFQVRMVRGELVDEAGSSALEWIGLIRAARNSQEQTLEAVADLPGGQIFYRALRDVQPGEELTVWYSNPLAQWFDIPITATPTHDEKG
;
A
#
# COMPACT_ATOMS: atom_id res chain seq x y z
N SER A 1 1.50 -5.80 23.90
CA SER A 1 2.69 -5.82 23.03
C SER A 1 2.24 -5.46 21.63
N ARG A 2 2.52 -4.25 21.16
CA ARG A 2 2.16 -3.80 19.80
C ARG A 2 3.04 -4.61 18.85
N ALA A 3 2.45 -5.39 17.94
CA ALA A 3 3.23 -6.06 16.91
C ALA A 3 4.07 -4.99 16.18
N PRO A 4 5.37 -5.25 15.93
CA PRO A 4 6.20 -4.30 15.20
C PRO A 4 5.52 -3.96 13.88
N ALA A 5 5.48 -2.67 13.54
CA ALA A 5 4.94 -2.22 12.26
C ALA A 5 5.82 -2.83 11.17
N ILE A 6 5.22 -3.65 10.29
CA ILE A 6 5.90 -4.22 9.14
C ILE A 6 6.14 -3.06 8.17
N SER A 7 7.40 -2.72 7.90
CA SER A 7 7.75 -1.76 6.84
C SER A 7 8.02 -2.51 5.54
N VAL A 8 7.55 -1.99 4.41
CA VAL A 8 7.87 -2.54 3.08
C VAL A 8 8.87 -1.60 2.43
N ASN A 9 10.06 -2.07 2.08
CA ASN A 9 11.17 -1.24 1.61
C ASN A 9 11.66 -1.66 0.22
N ALA A 10 11.95 -0.69 -0.63
CA ALA A 10 12.52 -0.93 -1.95
C ALA A 10 14.00 -1.32 -1.85
N GLU A 11 14.44 -2.41 -2.46
CA GLU A 11 15.86 -2.75 -2.64
C GLU A 11 16.43 -2.24 -3.97
N SER A 12 15.56 -1.90 -4.90
CA SER A 12 15.91 -1.39 -6.23
C SER A 12 15.06 -0.16 -6.56
N CYS A 13 15.48 0.62 -7.54
CA CYS A 13 14.66 1.73 -8.03
C CYS A 13 13.31 1.22 -8.55
N ILE A 14 12.20 1.79 -8.06
CA ILE A 14 10.85 1.56 -8.56
C ILE A 14 10.47 2.78 -9.40
N PRO A 15 10.19 2.62 -10.70
CA PRO A 15 9.93 3.76 -11.58
C PRO A 15 8.58 4.42 -11.26
N ALA A 16 8.53 5.74 -11.42
CA ALA A 16 7.30 6.52 -11.36
C ALA A 16 6.25 5.94 -12.33
N GLY A 17 4.99 5.92 -11.89
CA GLY A 17 3.88 5.40 -12.68
C GLY A 17 3.73 3.88 -12.67
N LEU A 18 4.65 3.12 -12.06
CA LEU A 18 4.48 1.68 -11.88
C LEU A 18 3.17 1.39 -11.15
N ARG A 19 2.34 0.50 -11.71
CA ARG A 19 1.03 0.13 -11.18
C ARG A 19 1.07 -1.27 -10.58
N LEU A 20 0.64 -1.38 -9.33
CA LEU A 20 0.60 -2.60 -8.53
C LEU A 20 -0.85 -2.94 -8.22
N GLY A 21 -1.24 -4.20 -8.44
CA GLY A 21 -2.58 -4.68 -8.14
C GLY A 21 -3.22 -5.47 -9.28
N PRO A 22 -4.55 -5.69 -9.22
CA PRO A 22 -5.49 -5.08 -8.26
C PRO A 22 -5.23 -5.53 -6.81
N VAL A 23 -5.34 -4.60 -5.85
CA VAL A 23 -5.14 -4.91 -4.44
C VAL A 23 -6.23 -5.89 -3.99
N PRO A 24 -5.90 -7.08 -3.45
CA PRO A 24 -6.90 -8.05 -3.06
C PRO A 24 -7.73 -7.54 -1.87
N GLY A 25 -9.05 -7.51 -2.04
CA GLY A 25 -10.00 -7.15 -0.99
C GLY A 25 -11.17 -6.33 -1.50
N ILE A 26 -12.18 -6.18 -0.65
CA ILE A 26 -13.28 -5.24 -0.85
C ILE A 26 -12.95 -3.97 -0.06
N PHE A 27 -12.84 -2.84 -0.74
CA PHE A 27 -12.56 -1.56 -0.13
C PHE A 27 -13.88 -0.81 0.09
N LYS A 28 -14.23 -0.61 1.35
CA LYS A 28 -15.35 0.25 1.75
C LYS A 28 -14.80 1.65 2.07
N LEU A 29 -14.53 2.43 1.02
CA LEU A 29 -14.00 3.79 1.14
C LEU A 29 -15.12 4.78 1.46
N GLY A 30 -14.86 5.73 2.35
CA GLY A 30 -15.79 6.82 2.66
C GLY A 30 -15.52 7.44 4.03
N LYS A 31 -15.85 8.73 4.21
CA LYS A 31 -15.63 9.50 5.45
C LYS A 31 -16.11 8.87 6.77
N TYR A 32 -17.05 7.93 6.73
CA TYR A 32 -17.58 7.22 7.90
C TYR A 32 -17.40 5.70 7.80
N LEU A 33 -16.71 5.23 6.77
CA LEU A 33 -16.43 3.82 6.56
C LEU A 33 -15.01 3.54 7.03
N SER A 34 -14.81 2.38 7.64
CA SER A 34 -13.48 1.94 7.98
C SER A 34 -12.78 1.55 6.68
N ASP A 35 -11.69 2.23 6.34
CA ASP A 35 -10.76 1.82 5.29
C ASP A 35 -10.09 0.46 5.58
N ARG A 36 -10.38 -0.10 6.77
CA ARG A 36 -10.04 -1.47 7.16
C ARG A 36 -10.61 -2.44 6.13
N ARG A 37 -9.69 -2.99 5.34
CA ARG A 37 -9.89 -4.17 4.51
C ARG A 37 -10.59 -5.25 5.34
N GLU A 38 -11.79 -5.66 4.91
CA GLU A 38 -12.43 -6.83 5.50
C GLU A 38 -11.48 -8.03 5.30
N PRO A 39 -11.09 -8.74 6.36
CA PRO A 39 -10.24 -9.92 6.22
C PRO A 39 -11.03 -10.96 5.45
N GLY A 40 -10.74 -11.10 4.15
CA GLY A 40 -11.18 -12.24 3.37
C GLY A 40 -10.72 -13.56 4.01
N PRO A 41 -11.21 -14.71 3.53
CA PRO A 41 -10.82 -16.02 4.05
C PRO A 41 -9.28 -16.08 4.11
N LYS A 42 -8.75 -16.21 5.34
CA LYS A 42 -7.33 -16.12 5.65
C LYS A 42 -6.58 -17.14 4.81
N LYS A 43 -6.08 -16.76 3.63
CA LYS A 43 -4.98 -17.50 3.01
C LYS A 43 -3.84 -17.46 4.03
N LYS A 44 -3.28 -18.62 4.37
CA LYS A 44 -2.09 -18.73 5.21
C LYS A 44 -0.90 -18.18 4.42
N VAL A 45 -0.81 -16.85 4.27
CA VAL A 45 0.18 -16.25 3.35
C VAL A 45 1.56 -16.17 4.00
N PHE A 46 1.67 -16.22 5.32
CA PHE A 46 2.97 -16.22 6.00
C PHE A 46 3.04 -17.32 7.06
N SER A 47 3.49 -18.51 6.67
CA SER A 47 3.81 -19.63 7.58
C SER A 47 5.07 -19.35 8.42
N TYR A 48 5.80 -18.29 8.10
CA TYR A 48 7.03 -17.85 8.74
C TYR A 48 6.79 -16.47 9.36
N ALA A 49 7.46 -16.18 10.48
CA ALA A 49 7.41 -14.87 11.10
C ALA A 49 7.76 -13.80 10.06
N VAL A 50 6.85 -12.87 9.80
CA VAL A 50 7.12 -11.75 8.88
C VAL A 50 8.21 -10.90 9.54
N PRO A 51 9.36 -10.67 8.88
CA PRO A 51 10.39 -9.81 9.44
C PRO A 51 9.84 -8.39 9.62
N PRO A 52 10.38 -7.61 10.58
CA PRO A 52 9.95 -6.22 10.80
C PRO A 52 10.16 -5.33 9.56
N VAL A 53 11.04 -5.74 8.65
CA VAL A 53 11.31 -5.08 7.37
C VAL A 53 11.10 -6.11 6.26
N PHE A 54 10.23 -5.79 5.31
CA PHE A 54 9.89 -6.59 4.14
C PHE A 54 10.51 -5.95 2.90
N GLN A 55 11.44 -6.63 2.25
CA GLN A 55 12.21 -6.07 1.15
C GLN A 55 11.65 -6.49 -0.22
N VAL A 56 11.58 -5.54 -1.15
CA VAL A 56 11.02 -5.75 -2.49
C VAL A 56 11.91 -5.16 -3.57
N ARG A 57 11.99 -5.85 -4.71
CA ARG A 57 12.85 -5.47 -5.83
C ARG A 57 12.14 -5.58 -7.17
N MET A 58 12.60 -4.79 -8.14
CA MET A 58 12.18 -4.85 -9.53
C MET A 58 12.88 -6.00 -10.24
N VAL A 59 12.10 -6.91 -10.82
CA VAL A 59 12.58 -8.00 -11.65
C VAL A 59 11.74 -8.05 -12.92
N ARG A 60 12.36 -7.80 -14.08
CA ARG A 60 11.71 -7.84 -15.40
C ARG A 60 10.44 -6.97 -15.50
N GLY A 61 10.41 -5.83 -14.80
CA GLY A 61 9.27 -4.91 -14.78
C GLY A 61 8.24 -5.19 -13.69
N GLU A 62 8.40 -6.26 -12.91
CA GLU A 62 7.51 -6.63 -11.82
C GLU A 62 8.15 -6.41 -10.45
N LEU A 63 7.33 -6.08 -9.45
CA LEU A 63 7.76 -5.97 -8.06
C LEU A 63 7.63 -7.34 -7.38
N VAL A 64 8.76 -7.87 -6.90
CA VAL A 64 8.84 -9.17 -6.20
C VAL A 64 9.49 -9.01 -4.84
N ASP A 65 9.15 -9.91 -3.91
CA ASP A 65 9.85 -9.98 -2.62
C ASP A 65 11.21 -10.70 -2.72
N GLU A 66 11.90 -10.85 -1.59
CA GLU A 66 13.16 -11.59 -1.51
C GLU A 66 13.06 -13.03 -2.04
N ALA A 67 11.94 -13.71 -1.76
CA ALA A 67 11.63 -15.07 -2.17
C ALA A 67 11.14 -15.19 -3.63
N GLY A 68 10.94 -14.06 -4.32
CA GLY A 68 10.41 -14.03 -5.68
C GLY A 68 8.89 -14.08 -5.78
N SER A 69 8.16 -13.90 -4.66
CA SER A 69 6.71 -13.82 -4.63
C SER A 69 6.21 -12.55 -5.30
N SER A 70 5.07 -12.65 -6.01
CA SER A 70 4.41 -11.53 -6.65
C SER A 70 3.94 -10.47 -5.64
N ALA A 71 3.91 -9.21 -6.08
CA ALA A 71 3.34 -8.09 -5.34
C ALA A 71 1.98 -8.38 -4.70
N LEU A 72 1.11 -9.18 -5.34
CA LEU A 72 -0.24 -9.47 -4.83
C LEU A 72 -0.26 -10.15 -3.45
N GLU A 73 0.79 -10.87 -3.07
CA GLU A 73 0.86 -11.58 -1.79
C GLU A 73 1.21 -10.64 -0.62
N TRP A 74 1.97 -9.57 -0.88
CA TRP A 74 2.48 -8.66 0.15
C TRP A 74 2.01 -7.20 0.01
N ILE A 75 1.33 -6.82 -1.09
CA ILE A 75 0.82 -5.45 -1.33
C ILE A 75 -0.09 -4.96 -0.19
N GLY A 76 -0.73 -5.88 0.53
CA GLY A 76 -1.54 -5.57 1.72
C GLY A 76 -0.75 -5.29 3.00
N LEU A 77 0.58 -5.38 2.97
CA LEU A 77 1.49 -5.00 4.06
C LEU A 77 1.93 -3.54 3.96
N ILE A 78 1.76 -2.91 2.78
CA ILE A 78 2.07 -1.49 2.58
C ILE A 78 1.16 -0.66 3.47
N ARG A 79 1.78 0.17 4.31
CA ARG A 79 1.06 1.02 5.26
C ARG A 79 0.56 2.31 4.62
N ALA A 80 -0.41 2.93 5.29
CA ALA A 80 -0.81 4.28 4.96
C ALA A 80 0.36 5.26 5.18
N ALA A 81 0.52 6.20 4.26
CA ALA A 81 1.39 7.35 4.46
C ALA A 81 0.78 8.24 5.56
N ARG A 82 1.61 8.80 6.43
CA ARG A 82 1.22 9.71 7.51
C ARG A 82 1.33 11.19 7.12
N ASN A 83 2.10 11.47 6.07
CA ASN A 83 2.33 12.80 5.53
C ASN A 83 2.72 12.68 4.06
N SER A 84 2.68 13.80 3.34
CA SER A 84 3.05 13.86 1.92
C SER A 84 4.54 13.65 1.64
N GLN A 85 5.42 13.81 2.64
CA GLN A 85 6.87 13.63 2.45
C GLN A 85 7.24 12.14 2.37
N GLU A 86 6.60 11.29 3.17
CA GLU A 86 6.85 9.84 3.15
C GLU A 86 6.02 9.10 2.09
N GLN A 87 5.00 9.74 1.52
CA GLN A 87 4.14 9.14 0.52
C GLN A 87 4.93 8.83 -0.76
N THR A 88 5.07 7.55 -1.07
CA THR A 88 5.73 7.05 -2.27
C THR A 88 4.73 6.53 -3.30
N LEU A 89 3.58 6.03 -2.82
CA LEU A 89 2.52 5.45 -3.64
C LEU A 89 1.20 6.20 -3.47
N GLU A 90 0.35 6.11 -4.49
CA GLU A 90 -1.04 6.53 -4.44
C GLU A 90 -2.00 5.37 -4.74
N ALA A 91 -3.11 5.29 -4.01
CA ALA A 91 -4.22 4.40 -4.32
C ALA A 91 -5.09 5.04 -5.40
N VAL A 92 -5.23 4.34 -6.53
CA VAL A 92 -6.01 4.76 -7.69
C VAL A 92 -7.10 3.74 -7.99
N ALA A 93 -8.22 4.21 -8.52
CA ALA A 93 -9.26 3.39 -9.10
C ALA A 93 -9.70 4.02 -10.42
N ASP A 94 -9.96 3.20 -11.44
CA ASP A 94 -10.36 3.71 -12.76
C ASP A 94 -11.81 4.24 -12.77
N LEU A 95 -12.63 3.81 -11.79
CA LEU A 95 -14.02 4.24 -11.60
C LEU A 95 -14.44 4.16 -10.13
N PRO A 96 -15.45 4.94 -9.69
CA PRO A 96 -15.97 4.87 -8.33
C PRO A 96 -16.45 3.46 -7.96
N GLY A 97 -15.92 2.89 -6.89
CA GLY A 97 -16.23 1.51 -6.47
C GLY A 97 -15.54 0.42 -7.28
N GLY A 98 -14.62 0.77 -8.18
CA GLY A 98 -13.80 -0.18 -8.93
C GLY A 98 -12.69 -0.83 -8.08
N GLN A 99 -11.84 -1.59 -8.76
CA GLN A 99 -10.66 -2.18 -8.13
C GLN A 99 -9.63 -1.10 -7.79
N ILE A 100 -8.99 -1.24 -6.62
CA ILE A 100 -7.90 -0.36 -6.19
C ILE A 100 -6.58 -0.89 -6.73
N PHE A 101 -5.74 0.01 -7.20
CA PHE A 101 -4.36 -0.24 -7.58
C PHE A 101 -3.47 0.76 -6.85
N TYR A 102 -2.25 0.38 -6.54
CA TYR A 102 -1.25 1.32 -6.07
C TYR A 102 -0.40 1.77 -7.24
N ARG A 103 -0.13 3.07 -7.33
CA ARG A 103 0.71 3.65 -8.36
C ARG A 103 1.86 4.41 -7.73
N ALA A 104 3.08 4.22 -8.22
CA ALA A 104 4.23 5.00 -7.78
C ALA A 104 4.07 6.47 -8.22
N LEU A 105 4.10 7.40 -7.27
CA LEU A 105 3.98 8.84 -7.54
C LEU A 105 5.26 9.43 -8.14
N ARG A 106 6.39 8.84 -7.80
CA ARG A 106 7.74 9.25 -8.19
C ARG A 106 8.64 8.02 -8.25
N ASP A 107 9.85 8.22 -8.73
CA ASP A 107 10.89 7.19 -8.61
C ASP A 107 11.18 6.95 -7.12
N VAL A 108 10.99 5.70 -6.68
CA VAL A 108 11.29 5.25 -5.32
C VAL A 108 12.68 4.67 -5.34
N GLN A 109 13.58 5.27 -4.56
CA GLN A 109 14.98 4.86 -4.46
C GLN A 109 15.15 3.64 -3.56
N PRO A 110 16.21 2.85 -3.76
CA PRO A 110 16.59 1.81 -2.81
C PRO A 110 16.71 2.35 -1.38
N GLY A 111 16.15 1.63 -0.41
CA GLY A 111 16.09 1.99 1.01
C GLY A 111 14.81 2.72 1.42
N GLU A 112 14.05 3.28 0.48
CA GLU A 112 12.81 3.99 0.80
C GLU A 112 11.66 3.03 1.16
N GLU A 113 10.82 3.46 2.09
CA GLU A 113 9.62 2.74 2.49
C GLU A 113 8.47 3.00 1.50
N LEU A 114 7.78 1.94 1.10
CA LEU A 114 6.55 2.00 0.34
C LEU A 114 5.42 2.38 1.30
N THR A 115 4.89 3.59 1.14
CA THR A 115 3.71 4.06 1.87
C THR A 115 2.70 4.62 0.89
N VAL A 116 1.41 4.40 1.16
CA VAL A 116 0.34 4.72 0.23
C VAL A 116 -0.67 5.69 0.83
N TRP A 117 -1.14 6.64 0.04
CA TRP A 117 -2.33 7.43 0.37
C TRP A 117 -3.27 7.49 -0.84
N TYR A 118 -4.48 8.00 -0.66
CA TYR A 118 -5.43 8.14 -1.76
C TYR A 118 -4.94 9.10 -2.84
N SER A 119 -5.19 8.75 -4.10
CA SER A 119 -5.07 9.70 -5.21
C SER A 119 -6.14 10.80 -5.10
N ASN A 120 -5.87 11.98 -5.68
CA ASN A 120 -6.80 13.11 -5.62
C ASN A 120 -8.23 12.75 -6.09
N PRO A 121 -8.44 12.08 -7.25
CA PRO A 121 -9.80 11.74 -7.69
C PRO A 121 -10.48 10.75 -6.75
N LEU A 122 -9.74 9.76 -6.24
CA LEU A 122 -10.27 8.75 -5.33
C LEU A 122 -10.67 9.37 -3.99
N ALA A 123 -9.82 10.23 -3.44
CA ALA A 123 -10.08 10.96 -2.21
C ALA A 123 -11.33 11.86 -2.35
N GLN A 124 -11.46 12.56 -3.48
CA GLN A 124 -12.62 13.40 -3.77
C GLN A 124 -13.92 12.61 -3.90
N TRP A 125 -13.91 11.45 -4.55
CA TRP A 125 -15.11 10.62 -4.68
C TRP A 125 -15.66 10.14 -3.34
N PHE A 126 -14.78 9.95 -2.35
CA PHE A 126 -15.13 9.36 -1.06
C PHE A 126 -15.09 10.36 0.12
N ASP A 127 -14.90 11.65 -0.16
CA ASP A 127 -14.84 12.72 0.85
C ASP A 127 -13.72 12.48 1.89
N ILE A 128 -12.58 11.98 1.42
CA ILE A 128 -11.38 11.66 2.23
C ILE A 128 -10.34 12.79 2.05
N PRO A 129 -9.54 13.14 3.07
CA PRO A 129 -8.47 14.12 2.92
C PRO A 129 -7.49 13.74 1.80
N ILE A 130 -7.24 14.67 0.88
CA ILE A 130 -6.29 14.50 -0.23
C ILE A 130 -4.85 14.33 0.24
N THR A 131 -4.52 14.88 1.41
CA THR A 131 -3.20 14.80 2.01
C THR A 131 -3.26 13.81 3.17
N ALA A 132 -2.30 12.91 3.22
CA ALA A 132 -2.04 12.11 4.40
C ALA A 132 -1.87 13.04 5.61
N THR A 133 -2.81 13.00 6.55
CA THR A 133 -2.68 13.68 7.83
C THR A 133 -2.25 12.66 8.89
N PRO A 134 -1.43 13.05 9.88
CA PRO A 134 -0.94 12.14 10.92
C PRO A 134 -2.07 11.49 11.76
N THR A 135 -3.31 11.95 11.60
CA THR A 135 -4.48 11.63 12.41
C THR A 135 -5.28 10.39 11.99
N HIS A 136 -4.97 9.69 10.89
CA HIS A 136 -5.82 8.56 10.47
C HIS A 136 -5.59 7.25 11.27
N ASP A 137 -4.46 7.12 11.96
CA ASP A 137 -4.13 5.94 12.78
C ASP A 137 -4.08 6.21 14.30
N GLU A 138 -4.36 7.43 14.77
CA GLU A 138 -4.29 7.79 16.20
C GLU A 138 -5.60 7.65 16.98
N LYS A 139 -6.52 6.80 16.55
CA LYS A 139 -7.60 6.30 17.43
C LYS A 139 -7.46 4.81 17.70
N GLY A 140 -6.51 4.50 18.58
CA GLY A 140 -6.41 3.24 19.32
C GLY A 140 -6.15 3.53 20.78
#